data_AF-A0A7E6F245-F1
#
_entry.id   AF-A0A7E6F245-F1
#
_cell.length_a   1.000
_cell.length_b   1.000
_cell.length_c   1.000
_cell.angle_alpha   90.00
_cell.angle_beta   90.00
_cell.angle_gamma   90.00
#
_symmetry.space_group_name_H-M   'P 1'
#
loop_
_entity.id
_entity.type
_entity.pdbx_description
1 polymer ?
#
loop_
_entity_poly.entity_id
_entity_poly.type
_entity_poly.pdbx_seq_one_letter_code
_entity_poly.pdbx_strand_id
1 'polypeptide(L)'
;MQRSKVQSPVFKSLIGRKKVIIVCLFLQGSSGIANALISNIYAIYVLRFLNAVGGSGSYIPSVVFAAEVSSANNRMKSNVATHMIFATGLVIIFPLTYFVRTWKTLMIIISIPSLVFAIVYICFLDESPRWLLNKKRTKDANIILSNIAKLNEKVLPQTEIVNISSSNNKRVETWKMFTIPQLRKRTLILTLNW
;
A
#
# COMPACT_ATOMS: atom_id res chain seq x y z
N MET A 1 21.17 -14.27 19.07
CA MET A 1 19.79 -14.37 18.53
C MET A 1 18.84 -13.72 19.54
N GLN A 2 18.71 -12.39 19.52
CA GLN A 2 17.89 -11.63 20.48
C GLN A 2 17.20 -10.49 19.72
N ARG A 3 15.90 -10.65 19.47
CA ARG A 3 15.02 -9.57 19.02
C ARG A 3 14.79 -8.64 20.21
N SER A 4 15.54 -7.56 20.29
CA SER A 4 15.25 -6.48 21.24
C SER A 4 13.94 -5.80 20.83
N LYS A 5 12.88 -6.08 21.60
CA LYS A 5 11.64 -5.32 21.62
C LYS A 5 11.97 -3.90 22.10
N VAL A 6 12.31 -3.01 21.17
CA VAL A 6 12.23 -1.57 21.41
C VAL A 6 10.77 -1.18 21.21
N GLN A 7 9.97 -1.38 22.26
CA GLN A 7 8.71 -0.66 22.42
C GLN A 7 9.06 0.81 22.59
N SER A 8 8.93 1.58 21.51
CA SER A 8 8.98 3.04 21.51
C SER A 8 7.69 3.59 20.86
N PRO A 9 7.28 4.80 21.24
CA PRO A 9 5.91 5.21 21.53
C PRO A 9 4.98 4.99 20.33
N VAL A 10 4.04 4.06 20.51
CA VAL A 10 3.09 3.55 19.51
C VAL A 10 2.21 4.64 18.88
N PHE A 11 2.20 5.87 19.41
CA PHE A 11 1.22 6.90 19.09
C PHE A 11 1.79 8.29 18.77
N LYS A 12 2.94 8.41 18.09
CA LYS A 12 3.38 9.72 17.57
C LYS A 12 3.96 9.67 16.16
N SER A 13 3.15 9.12 15.25
CA SER A 13 3.25 9.29 13.80
C SER A 13 2.11 8.54 13.11
N LEU A 14 0.87 9.01 13.31
CA LEU A 14 -0.26 8.13 13.65
C LEU A 14 -0.40 6.81 12.87
N ILE A 15 -0.15 6.73 11.55
CA ILE A 15 -0.18 5.47 10.83
C ILE A 15 0.94 5.41 9.76
N GLY A 16 1.78 4.37 9.82
CA GLY A 16 2.76 4.04 8.79
C GLY A 16 2.10 3.40 7.57
N ARG A 17 2.74 3.46 6.38
CA ARG A 17 2.17 2.93 5.14
C ARG A 17 1.84 1.44 5.27
N LYS A 18 2.74 0.68 5.91
CA LYS A 18 2.51 -0.74 6.21
C LYS A 18 1.22 -0.95 7.01
N LYS A 19 1.04 -0.16 8.09
CA LYS A 19 -0.13 -0.27 8.95
C LYS A 19 -1.43 0.08 8.22
N VAL A 20 -1.44 1.12 7.38
CA VAL A 20 -2.61 1.47 6.56
C VAL A 20 -2.98 0.31 5.65
N ILE A 21 -2.00 -0.25 4.91
CA ILE A 21 -2.24 -1.36 3.98
C ILE A 21 -2.85 -2.55 4.72
N ILE A 22 -2.29 -2.94 5.86
CA ILE A 22 -2.77 -4.08 6.66
C ILE A 22 -4.20 -3.84 7.14
N VAL A 23 -4.50 -2.67 7.72
CA VAL A 23 -5.86 -2.36 8.21
C VAL A 23 -6.87 -2.35 7.07
N CYS A 24 -6.52 -1.77 5.92
CA CYS A 24 -7.38 -1.72 4.75
C CYS A 24 -7.60 -3.12 4.13
N LEU A 25 -6.60 -3.99 4.11
CA LEU A 25 -6.75 -5.39 3.66
C LEU A 25 -7.65 -6.18 4.61
N PHE A 26 -7.51 -6.02 5.93
CA PHE A 26 -8.41 -6.63 6.90
C PHE A 26 -9.84 -6.15 6.73
N LEU A 27 -10.04 -4.84 6.56
CA LEU A 27 -11.35 -4.25 6.32
C LEU A 27 -11.97 -4.80 5.03
N GLN A 28 -11.19 -4.89 3.96
CA GLN A 28 -11.65 -5.42 2.67
C GLN A 28 -12.10 -6.88 2.79
N GLY A 29 -11.24 -7.74 3.34
CA GLY A 29 -11.51 -9.17 3.46
C GLY A 29 -12.67 -9.49 4.41
N SER A 30 -12.72 -8.85 5.58
CA SER A 30 -13.82 -9.05 6.53
C SER A 30 -15.15 -8.56 5.98
N SER A 31 -15.16 -7.39 5.33
CA SER A 31 -16.37 -6.85 4.70
C SER A 31 -16.85 -7.72 3.53
N GLY A 32 -15.93 -8.28 2.73
CA GLY A 32 -16.26 -9.17 1.62
C GLY A 32 -16.89 -10.50 2.06
N ILE A 33 -16.35 -11.11 3.13
CA ILE A 33 -16.94 -12.33 3.72
C ILE A 33 -18.30 -12.02 4.36
N ALA A 34 -18.40 -10.94 5.14
CA ALA A 34 -19.66 -10.52 5.76
C ALA A 34 -20.76 -10.27 4.72
N ASN A 35 -20.39 -9.67 3.57
CA ASN A 35 -21.31 -9.40 2.47
C ASN A 35 -21.88 -10.69 1.82
N ALA A 36 -21.18 -11.82 1.91
CA ALA A 36 -21.68 -13.10 1.42
C ALA A 36 -22.72 -13.74 2.36
N LEU A 37 -22.63 -13.45 3.66
CA LEU A 37 -23.47 -14.06 4.70
C LEU A 37 -24.78 -13.31 4.94
N ILE A 38 -24.78 -12.00 4.67
CA ILE A 38 -25.91 -11.12 4.96
C ILE A 38 -26.89 -11.06 3.78
N SER A 39 -28.19 -11.06 4.08
CA SER A 39 -29.28 -10.92 3.09
C SER A 39 -30.00 -9.57 3.15
N ASN A 40 -29.67 -8.70 4.12
CA ASN A 40 -30.25 -7.36 4.23
C ASN A 40 -29.57 -6.40 3.23
N ILE A 41 -30.36 -5.80 2.34
CA ILE A 41 -29.88 -4.93 1.25
C ILE A 41 -29.13 -3.69 1.74
N TYR A 42 -29.56 -3.05 2.83
CA TYR A 42 -28.90 -1.86 3.37
C TYR A 42 -27.53 -2.21 3.95
N ALA A 43 -27.46 -3.34 4.68
CA ALA A 43 -26.20 -3.84 5.22
C ALA A 43 -25.23 -4.24 4.10
N ILE A 44 -25.73 -4.83 3.00
CA ILE A 44 -24.94 -5.12 1.79
C ILE A 44 -24.33 -3.83 1.22
N TYR A 45 -25.09 -2.75 1.07
CA TYR A 45 -24.54 -1.49 0.55
C TYR A 45 -23.43 -0.91 1.44
N VAL A 46 -23.64 -0.92 2.75
CA VAL A 46 -22.61 -0.47 3.70
C VAL A 46 -21.35 -1.33 3.59
N LEU A 47 -21.49 -2.65 3.53
CA LEU A 47 -20.35 -3.57 3.41
C LEU A 47 -19.63 -3.44 2.07
N ARG A 48 -20.35 -3.18 0.97
CA ARG A 48 -19.73 -2.90 -0.34
C ARG A 48 -18.95 -1.60 -0.32
N PHE A 49 -19.48 -0.57 0.35
CA PHE A 49 -18.75 0.68 0.56
C PHE A 49 -17.46 0.45 1.36
N LEU A 50 -17.54 -0.28 2.49
CA LEU A 50 -16.37 -0.60 3.30
C LEU A 50 -15.34 -1.45 2.54
N ASN A 51 -15.80 -2.41 1.72
CA ASN A 51 -14.94 -3.21 0.86
C ASN A 51 -14.20 -2.32 -0.16
N ALA A 52 -14.92 -1.39 -0.81
CA ALA A 52 -14.31 -0.45 -1.76
C ALA A 52 -13.29 0.49 -1.08
N VAL A 53 -13.61 1.00 0.11
CA VAL A 53 -12.68 1.81 0.92
C VAL A 53 -11.43 1.00 1.28
N GLY A 54 -11.57 -0.26 1.68
CA GLY A 54 -10.44 -1.15 1.97
C GLY A 54 -9.59 -1.46 0.72
N GLY A 55 -10.22 -1.69 -0.43
CA GLY A 55 -9.55 -1.92 -1.70
C GLY A 55 -8.71 -0.71 -2.14
N SER A 56 -9.34 0.46 -2.27
CA SER A 56 -8.64 1.68 -2.66
C SER A 56 -7.60 2.13 -1.63
N GLY A 57 -7.93 1.98 -0.34
CA GLY A 57 -7.06 2.33 0.77
C GLY A 57 -5.83 1.44 0.93
N SER A 58 -5.86 0.21 0.40
CA SER A 58 -4.69 -0.68 0.35
C SER A 58 -3.90 -0.51 -0.96
N TYR A 59 -4.58 -0.31 -2.10
CA TYR A 59 -3.94 -0.23 -3.41
C TYR A 59 -2.99 0.96 -3.57
N ILE A 60 -3.47 2.19 -3.31
CA ILE A 60 -2.66 3.41 -3.53
C ILE A 60 -1.39 3.39 -2.67
N PRO A 61 -1.45 3.12 -1.35
CA PRO A 61 -0.23 3.06 -0.54
C PRO A 61 0.72 1.93 -0.96
N SER A 62 0.21 0.82 -1.49
CA SER A 62 1.04 -0.31 -1.97
C SER A 62 1.84 0.05 -3.21
N VAL A 63 1.22 0.72 -4.19
CA VAL A 63 1.92 1.22 -5.40
C VAL A 63 3.03 2.19 -5.01
N VAL A 64 2.73 3.12 -4.11
CA VAL A 64 3.74 4.09 -3.64
C VAL A 64 4.84 3.39 -2.83
N PHE A 65 4.50 2.40 -2.00
CA PHE A 65 5.49 1.61 -1.27
C PHE A 65 6.45 0.88 -2.23
N ALA A 66 5.93 0.25 -3.28
CA ALA A 66 6.74 -0.41 -4.31
C ALA A 66 7.69 0.59 -5.02
N ALA A 67 7.19 1.80 -5.33
CA ALA A 67 8.00 2.87 -5.91
C ALA A 67 9.06 3.45 -4.94
N GLU A 68 8.84 3.35 -3.63
CA GLU A 68 9.77 3.80 -2.60
C GLU A 68 10.91 2.81 -2.35
N VAL A 69 10.61 1.51 -2.42
CA VAL A 69 11.60 0.44 -2.24
C VAL A 69 12.44 0.24 -3.50
N SER A 70 11.90 0.56 -4.69
CA SER A 70 12.63 0.43 -5.94
C SER A 70 13.66 1.55 -6.16
N SER A 71 14.83 1.16 -6.67
CA SER A 71 15.88 2.09 -7.13
C SER A 71 15.35 2.97 -8.27
N ALA A 72 15.83 4.21 -8.39
CA ALA A 72 15.35 5.19 -9.37
C ALA A 72 15.27 4.64 -10.80
N ASN A 73 16.25 3.85 -11.23
CA ASN A 73 16.29 3.23 -12.57
C ASN A 73 15.26 2.12 -12.78
N ASN A 74 14.80 1.48 -11.70
CA ASN A 74 13.87 0.35 -11.74
C ASN A 74 12.45 0.72 -11.29
N ARG A 75 12.19 1.98 -10.95
CA ARG A 75 10.85 2.45 -10.52
C ARG A 75 9.78 2.15 -11.55
N MET A 76 10.06 2.37 -12.84
CA MET A 76 9.11 2.08 -13.91
C MET A 76 8.80 0.58 -14.00
N LYS A 77 9.83 -0.27 -13.94
CA LYS A 77 9.66 -1.74 -13.93
C LYS A 77 8.83 -2.20 -12.72
N SER A 78 9.10 -1.64 -11.54
CA SER A 78 8.32 -1.93 -10.33
C SER A 78 6.86 -1.52 -10.46
N ASN A 79 6.58 -0.37 -11.08
CA ASN A 79 5.20 0.09 -11.28
C ASN A 79 4.46 -0.80 -12.29
N VAL A 80 5.11 -1.11 -13.42
CA VAL A 80 4.58 -2.04 -14.43
C VAL A 80 4.28 -3.40 -13.81
N ALA A 81 5.19 -3.94 -12.99
CA ALA A 81 4.98 -5.21 -12.30
C ALA A 81 3.73 -5.19 -11.41
N THR A 82 3.50 -4.11 -10.65
CA THR A 82 2.30 -3.97 -9.82
C THR A 82 1.02 -3.98 -10.66
N HIS A 83 1.00 -3.30 -11.80
CA HIS A 83 -0.14 -3.31 -12.71
C HIS A 83 -0.35 -4.67 -13.40
N MET A 84 0.74 -5.38 -13.75
CA MET A 84 0.67 -6.73 -14.31
C MET A 84 0.06 -7.72 -13.31
N ILE A 85 0.43 -7.63 -12.04
CA ILE A 85 -0.18 -8.46 -10.97
C ILE A 85 -1.67 -8.16 -10.86
N PHE A 86 -2.07 -6.89 -10.90
CA PHE A 86 -3.47 -6.49 -10.88
C PHE A 86 -4.25 -7.07 -12.08
N ALA A 87 -3.72 -6.92 -13.30
CA ALA A 87 -4.32 -7.47 -14.51
C ALA A 87 -4.44 -9.00 -14.45
N THR A 88 -3.41 -9.69 -13.95
CA THR A 88 -3.42 -11.15 -13.76
C THR A 88 -4.53 -11.57 -12.81
N GLY A 89 -4.72 -10.82 -11.71
CA GLY A 89 -5.83 -11.04 -10.77
C GLY A 89 -7.20 -10.96 -11.45
N LEU A 90 -7.41 -9.97 -12.32
CA LEU A 90 -8.64 -9.85 -13.11
C LEU A 90 -8.84 -11.04 -14.06
N VAL A 91 -7.78 -11.47 -14.74
CA VAL A 91 -7.84 -12.64 -15.64
C VAL A 91 -8.22 -13.91 -14.89
N ILE A 92 -7.70 -14.12 -13.68
CA ILE A 92 -8.01 -15.28 -12.81
C ILE A 92 -9.48 -15.27 -12.35
N ILE A 93 -10.13 -14.11 -12.24
CA ILE A 93 -11.53 -14.02 -11.82
C ILE A 93 -12.47 -14.66 -12.85
N PHE A 94 -12.18 -14.56 -14.15
CA PHE A 94 -13.02 -15.14 -15.21
C PHE A 94 -13.22 -16.66 -15.09
N PRO A 95 -12.17 -17.51 -15.03
CA PRO A 95 -12.38 -18.94 -14.83
C PRO A 95 -13.02 -19.24 -13.46
N LEU A 96 -12.70 -18.48 -12.40
CA LEU A 96 -13.37 -18.65 -11.11
C LEU A 96 -14.88 -18.42 -11.20
N THR A 97 -15.33 -17.40 -11.94
CA THR A 97 -16.76 -17.14 -12.16
C THR A 97 -17.45 -18.25 -12.97
N TYR A 98 -16.72 -18.92 -13.86
CA TYR A 98 -17.25 -20.03 -14.64
C TYR A 98 -17.47 -21.29 -13.78
N PHE A 99 -16.49 -21.64 -12.93
CA PHE A 99 -16.58 -22.81 -12.05
C PHE A 99 -17.48 -22.58 -10.84
N VAL A 100 -17.52 -21.36 -10.30
CA VAL A 100 -18.28 -21.02 -9.09
C VAL A 100 -19.55 -20.24 -9.47
N ARG A 101 -20.66 -20.96 -9.54
CA ARG A 101 -21.96 -20.40 -9.97
C ARG A 101 -22.64 -19.52 -8.92
N THR A 102 -22.26 -19.62 -7.65
CA THR A 102 -22.86 -18.84 -6.56
C THR A 102 -22.01 -17.61 -6.23
N TRP A 103 -22.59 -16.42 -6.42
CA TRP A 103 -21.91 -15.15 -6.15
C TRP A 103 -21.42 -15.01 -4.70
N LYS A 104 -22.13 -15.61 -3.73
CA LYS A 104 -21.73 -15.62 -2.30
C LYS A 104 -20.41 -16.38 -2.09
N THR A 105 -20.30 -17.58 -2.65
CA THR A 105 -19.09 -18.40 -2.59
C THR A 105 -17.92 -17.71 -3.29
N LEU A 106 -18.19 -17.09 -4.44
CA LEU A 106 -17.19 -16.31 -5.17
C LEU A 106 -16.65 -15.13 -4.33
N MET A 107 -17.52 -14.38 -3.65
CA MET A 107 -17.12 -13.30 -2.75
C MET A 107 -16.21 -13.79 -1.62
N ILE A 108 -16.51 -14.95 -1.03
CA ILE A 108 -15.66 -15.55 0.01
C ILE A 108 -14.30 -15.92 -0.55
N ILE A 109 -14.25 -16.63 -1.70
CA ILE A 109 -13.01 -17.08 -2.34
C ILE A 109 -12.09 -15.89 -2.65
N ILE A 110 -12.63 -14.79 -3.19
CA ILE A 110 -11.83 -13.61 -3.54
C ILE A 110 -11.40 -12.81 -2.30
N SER A 111 -12.17 -12.90 -1.21
CA SER A 111 -11.86 -12.20 0.05
C SER A 111 -10.77 -12.88 0.87
N ILE A 112 -10.64 -14.22 0.79
CA ILE A 112 -9.64 -14.99 1.56
C ILE A 112 -8.20 -14.51 1.27
N PRO A 113 -7.74 -14.37 0.01
CA PRO A 113 -6.41 -13.86 -0.29
C PRO A 113 -6.09 -12.52 0.38
N SER A 114 -7.05 -11.60 0.46
CA SER A 114 -6.82 -10.29 1.10
C SER A 114 -6.47 -10.41 2.59
N LEU A 115 -7.12 -11.33 3.31
CA LEU A 115 -6.81 -11.62 4.72
C LEU A 115 -5.47 -12.35 4.87
N VAL A 116 -5.19 -13.31 4.00
CA VAL A 116 -3.90 -14.02 3.98
C VAL A 116 -2.76 -13.03 3.76
N PHE A 117 -2.88 -12.14 2.78
CA PHE A 117 -1.89 -11.09 2.53
C PHE A 117 -1.75 -10.12 3.70
N ALA A 118 -2.84 -9.77 4.37
CA ALA A 118 -2.76 -8.94 5.58
C ALA A 118 -1.89 -9.59 6.67
N ILE A 119 -2.05 -10.90 6.89
CA ILE A 119 -1.26 -11.66 7.86
C ILE A 119 0.21 -11.76 7.41
N VAL A 120 0.45 -12.10 6.15
CA VAL A 120 1.81 -12.17 5.57
C VAL A 120 2.52 -10.82 5.71
N TYR A 121 1.84 -9.71 5.42
CA TYR A 121 2.43 -8.38 5.51
C TYR A 121 2.74 -7.99 6.95
N ILE A 122 1.98 -8.45 7.95
CA ILE A 122 2.34 -8.25 9.36
C ILE A 122 3.71 -8.87 9.64
N CYS A 123 3.93 -10.11 9.19
CA CYS A 123 5.12 -10.91 9.49
C CYS A 123 6.38 -10.49 8.72
N PHE A 124 6.25 -10.13 7.44
CA PHE A 124 7.40 -10.03 6.52
C PHE A 124 7.67 -8.63 5.98
N LEU A 125 6.70 -7.72 6.00
CA LEU A 125 6.87 -6.39 5.40
C LEU A 125 7.56 -5.45 6.39
N ASP A 126 8.63 -4.77 6.00
CA ASP A 126 9.18 -3.67 6.81
C ASP A 126 8.43 -2.35 6.54
N GLU A 127 8.58 -1.37 7.44
CA GLU A 127 7.99 -0.04 7.23
C GLU A 127 8.75 0.72 6.13
N SER A 128 8.08 1.66 5.45
CA SER A 128 8.70 2.44 4.37
C SER A 128 9.96 3.19 4.86
N PRO A 129 11.12 3.03 4.18
CA PRO A 129 12.33 3.78 4.51
C PRO A 129 12.14 5.30 4.47
N ARG A 130 11.37 5.80 3.50
CA ARG A 130 11.06 7.24 3.40
C ARG A 130 10.20 7.73 4.54
N TRP A 131 9.22 6.93 4.97
CA TRP A 131 8.41 7.27 6.14
C TRP A 131 9.25 7.34 7.41
N LEU A 132 10.19 6.40 7.57
CA LEU A 132 11.13 6.38 8.70
C LEU A 132 12.05 7.60 8.70
N LEU A 133 12.60 7.98 7.53
CA LEU A 133 13.40 9.20 7.36
C LEU A 133 12.58 10.46 7.72
N ASN A 134 11.33 10.57 7.25
CA ASN A 134 10.43 11.67 7.59
C ASN A 134 10.07 11.74 9.08
N LYS A 135 10.18 10.62 9.81
CA LYS A 135 9.99 10.55 11.25
C LYS A 135 11.27 10.70 12.06
N LYS A 136 12.36 11.16 11.42
CA LYS A 136 13.69 11.30 12.02
C LYS A 136 14.23 9.99 12.60
N ARG A 137 13.68 8.83 12.18
CA ARG A 137 14.16 7.49 12.54
C ARG A 137 15.20 7.01 11.53
N THR A 138 16.29 7.76 11.43
CA THR A 138 17.35 7.54 10.43
C THR A 138 18.10 6.22 10.62
N LYS A 139 18.28 5.77 11.87
CA LYS A 139 18.91 4.47 12.18
C LYS A 139 18.14 3.29 11.58
N ASP A 140 16.82 3.25 11.79
CA ASP A 140 15.96 2.18 11.28
C ASP A 140 15.88 2.21 9.75
N ALA A 141 15.78 3.41 9.17
CA ALA A 141 15.80 3.58 7.72
C ALA A 141 17.12 3.08 7.11
N ASN A 142 18.26 3.37 7.74
CA ASN A 142 19.58 2.92 7.27
C ASN A 142 19.73 1.41 7.32
N ILE A 143 19.19 0.73 8.35
CA ILE A 143 19.20 -0.74 8.41
C ILE A 143 18.45 -1.33 7.22
N ILE A 144 17.23 -0.87 6.97
CA ILE A 144 16.40 -1.38 5.86
C ILE A 144 17.07 -1.07 4.51
N LEU A 145 17.54 0.16 4.33
CA LEU A 145 18.26 0.56 3.11
C LEU A 145 19.52 -0.27 2.91
N SER A 146 20.29 -0.56 3.96
CA SER A 146 21.49 -1.40 3.86
C SER A 146 21.18 -2.85 3.48
N ASN A 147 20.05 -3.40 3.94
CA ASN A 147 19.60 -4.73 3.55
C ASN A 147 19.19 -4.75 2.06
N ILE A 148 18.46 -3.72 1.61
CA ILE A 148 18.09 -3.55 0.20
C ILE A 148 19.34 -3.37 -0.67
N ALA A 149 20.35 -2.64 -0.19
CA ALA A 149 21.61 -2.40 -0.88
C ALA A 149 22.43 -3.68 -1.06
N LYS A 150 22.51 -4.51 -0.02
CA LYS A 150 23.14 -5.85 -0.07
C LYS A 150 22.47 -6.76 -1.10
N LEU A 151 21.14 -6.77 -1.13
CA LEU A 151 20.37 -7.57 -2.09
C LEU A 151 20.52 -7.08 -3.54
N ASN A 152 20.85 -5.80 -3.74
CA ASN A 152 21.02 -5.20 -5.07
C ASN A 152 22.49 -5.01 -5.47
N GLU A 153 23.45 -5.55 -4.70
CA GLU A 153 24.90 -5.43 -4.93
C GLU A 153 25.39 -3.99 -5.15
N LYS A 154 24.71 -3.00 -4.56
CA LYS A 154 25.06 -1.58 -4.72
C LYS A 154 25.45 -0.97 -3.39
N VAL A 155 26.55 -0.22 -3.38
CA VAL A 155 26.93 0.64 -2.25
C VAL A 155 26.03 1.88 -2.27
N LEU A 156 25.26 2.11 -1.22
CA LEU A 156 24.45 3.32 -1.10
C LEU A 156 25.36 4.52 -0.80
N PRO A 157 25.40 5.57 -1.64
CA PRO A 157 26.07 6.80 -1.27
C PRO A 157 25.30 7.46 -0.11
N GLN A 158 25.95 7.62 1.04
CA GLN A 158 25.37 8.26 2.24
C GLN A 158 24.82 9.67 1.94
N THR A 159 25.32 10.34 0.92
CA THR A 159 24.92 11.67 0.46
C THR A 159 23.48 11.75 -0.07
N GLU A 160 22.95 10.70 -0.70
CA GLU A 160 21.54 10.70 -1.17
C GLU A 160 20.55 10.60 -0.01
N ILE A 161 20.90 9.87 1.05
CA ILE A 161 20.06 9.67 2.24
C ILE A 161 19.94 10.98 3.03
N VAL A 162 21.05 11.74 3.11
CA VAL A 162 21.08 13.07 3.75
C VAL A 162 20.25 14.08 2.96
N ASN A 163 20.32 14.07 1.62
CA ASN A 163 19.51 14.97 0.77
C ASN A 163 17.99 14.73 0.88
N ILE A 164 17.56 13.48 1.08
CA ILE A 164 16.14 13.17 1.33
C ILE A 164 15.69 13.70 2.70
N SER A 165 16.58 13.70 3.70
CA SER A 165 16.30 14.24 5.04
C SER A 165 16.33 15.77 5.12
N SER A 166 17.08 16.44 4.24
CA SER A 166 17.25 17.90 4.20
C SER A 166 16.29 18.62 3.23
N SER A 167 15.55 17.88 2.40
CA SER A 167 14.40 18.39 1.65
C SER A 167 13.38 19.01 2.63
N ASN A 168 13.45 20.33 2.74
CA ASN A 168 12.65 21.16 3.63
C ASN A 168 11.14 20.85 3.42
N ASN A 169 10.60 20.00 4.30
CA ASN A 169 9.22 19.52 4.28
C ASN A 169 8.26 20.66 4.67
N LYS A 170 8.15 21.69 3.83
CA LYS A 170 6.97 22.56 3.87
C LYS A 170 5.80 21.62 3.54
N ARG A 171 4.91 21.37 4.51
CA ARG A 171 3.64 20.70 4.24
C ARG A 171 2.92 21.53 3.18
N VAL A 172 3.01 21.09 1.93
CA VAL A 172 2.25 21.71 0.86
C VAL A 172 0.82 21.30 1.11
N GLU A 173 -0.01 22.29 1.41
CA GLU A 173 -1.43 22.12 1.59
C GLU A 173 -2.03 21.53 0.31
N THR A 174 -2.73 20.41 0.43
CA THR A 174 -3.22 19.64 -0.73
C THR A 174 -4.19 20.44 -1.60
N TRP A 175 -4.91 21.41 -1.02
CA TRP A 175 -5.81 22.29 -1.79
C TRP A 175 -5.07 23.20 -2.77
N LYS A 176 -3.79 23.54 -2.50
CA LYS A 176 -2.98 24.38 -3.41
C LYS A 176 -2.75 23.71 -4.76
N MET A 177 -2.92 22.39 -4.86
CA MET A 177 -2.89 21.66 -6.13
C MET A 177 -3.99 22.12 -7.10
N PHE A 178 -5.15 22.55 -6.57
CA PHE A 178 -6.28 23.03 -7.38
C PHE A 178 -6.21 24.53 -7.66
N THR A 179 -5.50 25.28 -6.82
CA THR A 179 -5.31 26.73 -6.97
C THR A 179 -4.28 27.06 -8.06
N ILE A 180 -3.22 26.24 -8.20
CA ILE A 180 -2.13 26.51 -9.15
C ILE A 180 -2.50 25.95 -10.54
N PRO A 181 -2.61 26.77 -11.59
CA PRO A 181 -3.16 26.35 -12.88
C PRO A 181 -2.34 25.27 -13.59
N GLN A 182 -1.01 25.27 -13.43
CA GLN A 182 -0.14 24.24 -13.98
C GLN A 182 -0.31 22.88 -13.27
N LEU A 183 -0.48 22.89 -11.94
CA LEU A 183 -0.70 21.69 -11.15
C LEU A 183 -2.11 21.14 -11.39
N ARG A 184 -3.12 22.02 -11.48
CA ARG A 184 -4.50 21.63 -11.79
C ARG A 184 -4.60 20.86 -13.10
N LYS A 185 -3.94 21.33 -14.17
CA LYS A 185 -3.90 20.61 -15.46
C LYS A 185 -3.29 19.21 -15.32
N ARG A 186 -2.17 19.09 -14.61
CA ARG A 186 -1.49 17.80 -14.39
C ARG A 186 -2.32 16.86 -13.52
N THR A 187 -2.93 17.36 -12.45
CA THR A 187 -3.85 16.59 -11.61
C THR A 187 -5.03 16.10 -12.42
N LEU A 188 -5.63 16.95 -13.26
CA LEU A 188 -6.78 16.58 -14.08
C LEU A 188 -6.44 15.49 -15.13
N ILE A 189 -5.27 15.61 -15.77
CA ILE A 189 -4.76 14.57 -16.68
C ILE A 189 -4.52 13.25 -15.91
N LEU A 190 -3.92 13.32 -14.72
CA LEU A 190 -3.65 12.13 -13.90
C LEU A 190 -4.93 11.47 -13.39
N THR A 191 -5.95 12.25 -13.02
CA THR A 191 -7.26 11.72 -12.60
C THR A 191 -8.06 11.12 -13.75
N LEU A 192 -7.84 11.58 -14.99
CA LEU A 192 -8.50 11.01 -16.18
C LEU A 192 -7.83 9.73 -16.67
N ASN A 193 -6.56 9.53 -16.32
CA ASN A 193 -5.76 8.36 -16.73
C ASN A 193 -5.93 7.17 -15.77
N TRP A 194 -6.75 7.32 -14.74
CA TRP A 194 -7.01 6.36 -13.67
C TRP A 194 -8.47 5.94 -13.71
#